data_AF-A0A9E5GDQ2-F1
#
_entry.id   AF-A0A9E5GDQ2-F1
#
_cell.length_a   1.000
_cell.length_b   1.000
_cell.length_c   1.000
_cell.angle_alpha   90.00
_cell.angle_beta   90.00
_cell.angle_gamma   90.00
#
_symmetry.space_group_name_H-M   'P 1'
#
loop_
_entity.id
_entity.type
_entity.pdbx_description
1 polymer ?
#
loop_
_entity_poly.entity_id
_entity_poly.type
_entity_poly.pdbx_seq_one_letter_code
_entity_poly.pdbx_strand_id
1 'polypeptide(L)'
;MAFSEQDWKKAKKLCRLNEEDIRIAKEMGLNPKSLIKNIPNKDQQWKEPVKDWLWSIWEDRQEKARKKRAKKEAAALKEEIEKQ
;
A
#
# COMPACT_ATOMS: atom_id res chain seq x y z
N MET A 1 6.40 -14.18 10.71
CA MET A 1 6.76 -13.46 11.95
C MET A 1 5.56 -12.61 12.37
N ALA A 2 4.94 -12.91 13.50
CA ALA A 2 3.92 -12.03 14.09
C ALA A 2 4.64 -10.85 14.75
N PHE A 3 4.44 -9.63 14.27
CA PHE A 3 4.97 -8.43 14.92
C PHE A 3 4.09 -8.10 16.12
N SER A 4 4.70 -7.74 17.25
CA SER A 4 3.97 -7.38 18.46
C SER A 4 3.16 -6.10 18.25
N GLU A 5 2.06 -5.92 18.99
CA GLU A 5 1.33 -4.65 18.99
C GLU A 5 2.20 -3.46 19.39
N GLN A 6 3.23 -3.70 20.21
CA GLN A 6 4.20 -2.69 20.62
C GLN A 6 5.02 -2.18 19.42
N ASP A 7 5.39 -3.04 18.48
CA ASP A 7 6.12 -2.63 17.27
C ASP A 7 5.25 -1.74 16.38
N TRP A 8 3.96 -2.06 16.24
CA TRP A 8 3.01 -1.24 15.51
C TRP A 8 2.73 0.10 16.18
N LYS A 9 2.62 0.14 17.52
CA LYS A 9 2.50 1.40 18.28
C LYS A 9 3.74 2.29 18.11
N LYS A 10 4.94 1.71 18.13
CA LYS A 10 6.20 2.43 17.87
C LYS A 10 6.23 2.98 16.45
N ALA A 11 5.90 2.16 15.45
CA ALA A 11 5.85 2.60 14.05
C ALA A 11 4.83 3.72 13.85
N LYS A 12 3.63 3.61 14.42
CA LYS A 12 2.59 4.65 14.38
C LYS A 12 3.12 6.00 14.89
N LYS A 13 3.79 6.00 16.04
CA LYS A 13 4.35 7.21 16.66
C LYS A 13 5.50 7.80 15.84
N LEU A 14 6.44 6.97 15.37
CA LEU A 14 7.63 7.41 14.66
C LEU A 14 7.33 7.89 13.23
N CYS A 15 6.44 7.19 12.53
CA CYS A 15 6.09 7.49 11.14
C CYS A 15 4.91 8.48 11.03
N ARG A 16 4.38 8.96 12.16
CA ARG A 16 3.21 9.87 12.23
C ARG A 16 2.00 9.32 11.46
N LEU A 17 1.72 8.04 11.65
CA LEU A 17 0.63 7.32 10.98
C LEU A 17 -0.64 7.27 11.84
N ASN A 18 -1.79 7.24 11.19
CA ASN A 18 -3.09 7.03 11.81
C ASN A 18 -3.48 5.54 11.83
N GLU A 19 -4.62 5.20 12.42
CA GLU A 19 -5.08 3.80 12.45
C GLU A 19 -5.43 3.27 11.06
N GLU A 20 -5.93 4.15 10.19
CA GLU A 20 -6.23 3.82 8.80
C GLU A 20 -4.95 3.46 8.03
N ASP A 21 -3.90 4.27 8.17
CA ASP A 21 -2.60 3.98 7.58
C ASP A 21 -2.05 2.63 8.06
N ILE A 22 -2.24 2.29 9.33
CA ILE A 22 -1.81 1.00 9.89
C ILE A 22 -2.62 -0.16 9.34
N ARG A 23 -3.93 0.02 9.09
CA ARG A 23 -4.78 -0.98 8.41
C ARG A 23 -4.32 -1.21 6.97
N ILE A 24 -4.12 -0.14 6.20
CA ILE A 24 -3.62 -0.20 4.83
C ILE A 24 -2.25 -0.87 4.77
N ALA A 25 -1.33 -0.50 5.68
CA ALA A 25 -0.02 -1.12 5.75
C ALA A 25 -0.11 -2.64 6.03
N LYS A 26 -0.98 -3.08 6.94
CA LYS A 26 -1.22 -4.50 7.21
C LYS A 26 -1.81 -5.22 6.00
N GLU A 27 -2.81 -4.64 5.36
CA GLU A 27 -3.44 -5.19 4.16
C GLU A 27 -2.45 -5.30 2.99
N MET A 28 -1.51 -4.36 2.90
CA MET A 28 -0.43 -4.43 1.92
C MET A 28 0.67 -5.45 2.24
N GLY A 29 0.65 -6.05 3.44
CA GLY A 29 1.68 -6.97 3.92
C GLY A 29 2.95 -6.28 4.40
N LEU A 30 2.88 -4.98 4.73
CA LEU A 30 4.00 -4.23 5.27
C LEU A 30 4.23 -4.53 6.74
N ASN A 31 5.49 -4.38 7.15
CA ASN A 31 5.98 -4.69 8.48
C ASN A 31 6.23 -3.38 9.25
N PRO A 32 5.97 -3.31 10.56
CA PRO A 32 6.25 -2.12 11.37
C PRO A 32 7.74 -1.74 11.37
N LYS A 33 8.64 -2.75 11.33
CA LYS A 33 10.09 -2.52 11.18
C LYS A 33 10.46 -1.90 9.82
N SER A 34 9.73 -2.25 8.75
CA SER A 34 9.95 -1.70 7.41
C SER A 34 9.53 -0.23 7.34
N LEU A 35 8.40 0.11 7.97
CA LEU A 35 7.92 1.48 8.09
C LEU A 35 8.95 2.37 8.80
N ILE A 36 9.47 1.91 9.94
CA ILE A 36 10.47 2.66 10.71
C ILE A 36 11.77 2.84 9.92
N LYS A 37 12.22 1.82 9.18
CA LYS A 37 13.41 1.92 8.32
C LYS A 37 13.24 2.87 7.14
N ASN A 38 12.01 3.15 6.72
CA ASN A 38 11.71 4.07 5.63
C ASN A 38 11.57 5.53 6.07
N ILE A 39 11.72 5.84 7.36
CA ILE A 39 11.74 7.23 7.82
C ILE A 39 12.92 7.96 7.18
N PRO A 40 12.69 9.05 6.44
CA PRO A 40 13.77 9.80 5.81
C PRO A 40 14.64 10.50 6.86
N ASN A 41 15.96 10.40 6.68
CA ASN A 41 16.94 11.20 7.42
C ASN A 41 17.10 12.60 6.80
N LYS A 42 17.74 13.52 7.50
CA LYS A 42 17.98 14.90 7.04
C LYS A 42 18.66 14.99 5.66
N ASP A 43 19.52 14.03 5.36
CA ASP A 43 20.26 13.92 4.08
C ASP A 43 19.50 13.14 3.00
N GLN A 44 18.34 12.57 3.34
CA GLN A 44 17.47 11.80 2.45
C GLN A 44 16.21 12.61 2.06
N GLN A 45 16.39 13.87 1.67
CA GLN A 45 15.28 14.74 1.24
C GLN A 45 14.55 14.23 -0.01
N TRP A 46 15.21 13.38 -0.80
CA TRP A 46 14.63 12.72 -1.97
C TRP A 46 13.64 11.61 -1.62
N LYS A 47 13.58 11.16 -0.35
CA LYS A 47 12.58 10.19 0.12
C LYS A 47 11.34 10.91 0.61
N GLU A 48 10.19 10.45 0.14
CA GLU A 48 8.91 10.90 0.65
C GLU A 48 8.70 10.46 2.11
N PRO A 49 7.93 11.23 2.89
CA PRO A 49 7.47 10.77 4.19
C PRO A 49 6.75 9.42 4.07
N VAL A 50 6.93 8.56 5.08
CA VAL A 50 6.36 7.20 5.09
C VAL A 50 4.85 7.18 4.88
N LYS A 51 4.15 8.22 5.35
CA LYS A 51 2.71 8.39 5.12
C LYS A 51 2.41 8.56 3.64
N ASP A 52 2.99 9.55 2.98
CA ASP A 52 2.72 9.86 1.57
C ASP A 52 3.12 8.67 0.68
N TRP A 53 4.28 8.07 0.96
CA TRP A 53 4.72 6.86 0.29
C TRP A 53 3.71 5.70 0.42
N LEU A 54 3.15 5.48 1.62
CA LEU A 54 2.16 4.43 1.86
C LEU A 54 0.89 4.62 1.02
N TRP A 55 0.40 5.85 0.91
CA TRP A 55 -0.79 6.17 0.11
C TRP A 55 -0.50 6.04 -1.39
N SER A 56 0.66 6.48 -1.85
CA SER A 56 1.09 6.33 -3.24
C SER A 56 1.12 4.86 -3.68
N ILE A 57 1.79 3.99 -2.92
CA ILE A 57 1.87 2.56 -3.28
C ILE A 57 0.50 1.85 -3.17
N TRP A 58 -0.36 2.31 -2.27
CA TRP A 58 -1.72 1.79 -2.14
C TRP A 58 -2.56 2.15 -3.36
N GLU A 59 -2.54 3.41 -3.76
CA GLU A 59 -3.25 3.90 -4.95
C GLU A 59 -2.77 3.19 -6.22
N ASP A 60 -1.46 3.04 -6.38
CA ASP A 60 -0.87 2.28 -7.49
C ASP A 60 -1.36 0.83 -7.54
N ARG A 61 -1.48 0.18 -6.38
CA ARG A 61 -1.98 -1.20 -6.28
C ARG A 61 -3.47 -1.25 -6.67
N GLN A 62 -4.26 -0.30 -6.20
CA GLN A 62 -5.68 -0.21 -6.54
C GLN A 62 -5.88 0.05 -8.04
N GLU A 63 -5.09 0.95 -8.62
CA GLU A 63 -5.18 1.25 -10.04
C GLU A 63 -4.79 0.04 -10.90
N LYS A 64 -3.73 -0.69 -10.53
CA LYS A 64 -3.35 -1.94 -11.21
C LYS A 64 -4.46 -2.99 -11.10
N ALA A 65 -5.11 -3.10 -9.94
CA ALA A 65 -6.22 -4.02 -9.74
C ALA A 65 -7.44 -3.64 -10.59
N ARG A 66 -7.81 -2.35 -10.63
CA ARG A 66 -8.89 -1.82 -11.49
C ARG A 66 -8.63 -2.10 -12.97
N LYS A 67 -7.43 -1.75 -13.47
CA LYS A 67 -7.03 -2.04 -14.86
C LYS A 67 -7.10 -3.52 -15.19
N LYS A 68 -6.69 -4.40 -14.27
CA LYS A 68 -6.76 -5.86 -14.48
C LYS A 68 -8.22 -6.35 -14.57
N ARG A 69 -9.11 -5.84 -13.72
CA ARG A 69 -10.55 -6.17 -13.75
C ARG A 69 -11.21 -5.69 -15.05
N ALA A 70 -11.00 -4.44 -15.42
CA ALA A 70 -11.53 -3.87 -16.67
C ALA A 70 -11.07 -4.66 -17.91
N LYS A 71 -9.79 -5.07 -17.96
CA LYS A 71 -9.29 -5.94 -19.04
C LYS A 71 -9.98 -7.30 -19.07
N LYS A 72 -10.27 -7.89 -17.91
CA LYS A 72 -10.97 -9.18 -17.81
C LYS A 72 -12.43 -9.05 -18.26
N GLU A 73 -13.12 -7.99 -17.84
CA GLU A 73 -14.49 -7.69 -18.25
C GLU A 73 -14.59 -7.41 -19.75
N ALA A 74 -13.68 -6.62 -20.30
CA ALA A 74 -13.63 -6.36 -21.74
C ALA A 74 -13.32 -7.62 -22.55
N ALA A 75 -12.47 -8.53 -22.04
CA ALA A 75 -12.22 -9.82 -22.67
C ALA A 75 -13.46 -10.73 -22.64
N ALA A 76 -14.16 -10.78 -21.50
CA ALA A 76 -15.40 -11.54 -21.35
C ALA A 76 -16.51 -11.02 -22.28
N LEU A 77 -16.69 -9.70 -22.37
CA LEU A 77 -17.67 -9.09 -23.27
C LEU A 77 -17.36 -9.39 -24.75
N LYS A 78 -16.07 -9.35 -25.13
CA LYS A 78 -15.65 -9.72 -26.49
C LYS A 78 -15.96 -11.18 -26.81
N GLU A 79 -15.67 -12.08 -25.88
CA GLU A 79 -15.96 -13.51 -26.03
C GLU A 79 -17.48 -13.77 -26.12
N GLU A 80 -18.29 -12.98 -25.43
CA GLU A 80 -19.76 -13.08 -25.48
C GLU A 80 -20.34 -12.55 -26.80
N ILE A 81 -19.80 -11.44 -27.32
CA ILE A 81 -20.17 -10.90 -28.64
C ILE A 81 -19.76 -11.86 -29.77
N GLU A 82 -18.59 -12.50 -29.69
CA GLU A 82 -18.11 -13.43 -30.73
C GLU A 82 -18.89 -14.76 -30.78
N LYS A 83 -19.58 -15.11 -29.68
CA LYS A 83 -20.42 -16.31 -29.60
C LYS A 83 -21.88 -16.08 -30.06
N GLN A 84 -22.29 -14.82 -30.28
CA GLN A 84 -23.60 -14.47 -30.86
C GLN A 84 -23.50 -14.37 -32.38
#